data_AF-A0ABD0SVM7-F1
#
_entry.id   AF-A0ABD0SVM7-F1
#
_cell.length_a   1.000
_cell.length_b   1.000
_cell.length_c   1.000
_cell.angle_alpha   90.00
_cell.angle_beta   90.00
_cell.angle_gamma   90.00
#
_symmetry.space_group_name_H-M   'P 1'
#
loop_
_entity.id
_entity.type
_entity.pdbx_description
1 polymer ?
#
loop_
_entity_poly.entity_id
_entity_poly.type
_entity_poly.pdbx_seq_one_letter_code
_entity_poly.pdbx_strand_id
1 'polypeptide(L)'
;MISLVPLRLEDGSGNILWQNPTPSSTNYCRPISFKFTKETSESIKLENNAINEEIRELIPTIIGNLEIHHNLYMTMIDGKVATVISNTSSAAVCNICLTPPSKMNDLDFVSKRPLRVDMYQYGLSSLHMWIRCMECILLISYNMDFKKWTARNSDKLLRDVKKNMTQEEFRERTGLLIDVVKQGFGTTNDGNTARRFFMDYELSAEITGINEDSIKRFAIILQAVSSGLQINLSNFREFCKETAILYVNLYPWYYMPSSVHKLLIHGADICGQYSFIPIASLSEEASEATNKDFRNLRLAHTRKIGRTQTNLDLIHNFLIS
;
A
#
# COMPACT_ATOMS: atom_id res chain seq x y z
N MET A 1 -1.62 4.53 15.74
CA MET A 1 -3.07 4.55 16.06
C MET A 1 -3.64 3.28 15.46
N ILE A 2 -4.59 2.64 16.13
CA ILE A 2 -5.36 1.51 15.60
C ILE A 2 -6.75 2.06 15.32
N SER A 3 -7.25 1.79 14.12
CA SER A 3 -8.53 2.30 13.64
C SER A 3 -9.28 1.21 12.88
N LEU A 4 -10.58 1.41 12.70
CA LEU A 4 -11.49 0.50 12.04
C LEU A 4 -12.42 1.29 11.10
N VAL A 5 -12.72 0.70 9.94
CA VAL A 5 -13.66 1.27 8.98
C VAL A 5 -14.76 0.23 8.72
N PRO A 6 -16.05 0.54 8.99
CA PRO A 6 -17.13 -0.31 8.57
C PRO A 6 -17.31 -0.20 7.05
N LEU A 7 -17.44 -1.34 6.37
CA LEU A 7 -17.48 -1.38 4.91
C LEU A 7 -18.85 -1.80 4.38
N ARG A 8 -19.44 -2.84 4.96
CA ARG A 8 -20.69 -3.42 4.48
C ARG A 8 -21.46 -4.08 5.63
N LEU A 9 -22.78 -4.01 5.54
CA LEU A 9 -23.71 -4.80 6.34
C LEU A 9 -24.56 -5.66 5.39
N GLU A 10 -24.61 -6.95 5.65
CA GLU A 10 -25.41 -7.93 4.92
C GLU A 10 -26.41 -8.60 5.87
N ASP A 11 -27.57 -9.03 5.35
CA ASP A 11 -28.48 -9.91 6.08
C ASP A 11 -28.01 -11.38 6.03
N GLY A 12 -28.71 -12.26 6.76
CA GLY A 12 -28.39 -13.70 6.76
C GLY A 12 -28.56 -14.41 5.41
N SER A 13 -29.14 -13.76 4.41
CA SER A 13 -29.27 -14.25 3.03
C SER A 13 -28.20 -13.68 2.09
N GLY A 14 -27.32 -12.81 2.58
CA GLY A 14 -26.28 -12.12 1.79
C GLY A 14 -26.78 -10.87 1.06
N ASN A 15 -27.98 -10.36 1.36
CA ASN A 15 -28.45 -9.11 0.78
C ASN A 15 -27.75 -7.93 1.44
N ILE A 16 -27.22 -7.01 0.63
CA ILE A 16 -26.53 -5.82 1.12
C ILE A 16 -27.58 -4.83 1.68
N LEU A 17 -27.58 -4.66 3.01
CA LEU A 17 -28.43 -3.69 3.71
C LEU A 17 -27.81 -2.29 3.73
N TRP A 18 -26.48 -2.23 3.85
CA TRP A 18 -25.73 -0.98 3.82
C TRP A 18 -24.33 -1.22 3.26
N GLN A 19 -23.83 -0.25 2.49
CA GLN A 19 -22.48 -0.22 1.97
C GLN A 19 -21.91 1.18 2.22
N ASN A 20 -20.68 1.25 2.72
CA ASN A 20 -19.98 2.51 2.89
C ASN A 20 -19.80 3.19 1.52
N PRO A 21 -20.34 4.40 1.31
CA PRO A 21 -20.26 5.09 0.02
C PRO A 21 -18.85 5.63 -0.28
N THR A 22 -18.04 5.87 0.76
CA THR A 22 -16.68 6.43 0.63
C THR A 22 -15.73 5.75 1.64
N PRO A 23 -15.35 4.48 1.41
CA PRO A 23 -14.58 3.69 2.37
C PRO A 23 -13.17 4.25 2.65
N SER A 24 -12.58 4.99 1.70
CA SER A 24 -11.28 5.65 1.88
C SER A 24 -11.36 7.01 2.61
N SER A 25 -12.55 7.45 3.05
CA SER A 25 -12.71 8.72 3.77
C SER A 25 -12.38 8.60 5.25
N THR A 26 -11.74 9.63 5.80
CA THR A 26 -11.46 9.72 7.25
C THR A 26 -12.73 9.78 8.10
N ASN A 27 -13.86 10.25 7.56
CA ASN A 27 -15.15 10.34 8.25
C ASN A 27 -15.72 8.97 8.71
N TYR A 28 -15.27 7.88 8.08
CA TYR A 28 -15.65 6.52 8.45
C TYR A 28 -14.52 5.78 9.20
N CYS A 29 -13.39 6.43 9.45
CA CYS A 29 -12.24 5.84 10.14
C CYS A 29 -12.36 6.03 11.65
N ARG A 30 -12.92 5.03 12.33
CA ARG A 30 -13.17 5.07 13.78
C ARG A 30 -11.91 4.69 14.54
N PRO A 31 -11.48 5.47 15.55
CA PRO A 31 -10.35 5.08 16.39
C PRO A 31 -10.74 3.90 17.29
N ILE A 32 -9.86 2.91 17.39
CA ILE A 32 -9.92 1.90 18.46
C ILE A 32 -9.02 2.35 19.61
N SER A 33 -7.76 2.68 19.31
CA SER A 33 -6.79 3.10 20.32
C SER A 33 -5.64 3.91 19.73
N PHE A 34 -4.93 4.65 20.59
CA PHE A 34 -3.63 5.23 20.23
C PHE A 34 -2.67 5.19 21.40
N LYS A 35 -1.37 5.09 21.08
CA LYS A 35 -0.27 5.08 22.05
C LYS A 35 0.82 6.03 21.57
N PHE A 36 1.41 6.80 22.48
CA PHE A 36 2.57 7.65 22.20
C PHE A 36 3.86 6.85 22.38
N THR A 37 4.08 5.88 21.48
CA THR A 37 5.28 5.06 21.43
C THR A 37 5.86 5.05 20.03
N LYS A 38 7.15 4.73 19.91
CA LYS A 38 7.76 4.48 18.61
C LYS A 38 7.27 3.15 18.07
N GLU A 39 7.05 3.08 16.78
CA GLU A 39 6.68 1.85 16.10
C GLU A 39 7.92 0.95 15.94
N THR A 40 7.97 -0.13 16.73
CA THR A 40 9.00 -1.17 16.69
C THR A 40 8.39 -2.51 16.28
N SER A 41 9.21 -3.47 15.84
CA SER A 41 8.73 -4.81 15.51
C SER A 41 8.05 -5.49 16.70
N GLU A 42 8.53 -5.23 17.92
CA GLU A 42 7.94 -5.74 19.15
C GLU A 42 6.59 -5.09 19.45
N SER A 43 6.49 -3.76 19.36
CA SER A 43 5.22 -3.07 19.57
C SER A 43 4.17 -3.52 18.56
N ILE A 44 4.54 -3.67 17.28
CA ILE A 44 3.62 -4.16 16.24
C ILE A 44 3.07 -5.54 16.60
N LYS A 45 3.93 -6.48 17.01
CA LYS A 45 3.52 -7.84 17.37
C LYS A 45 2.62 -7.87 18.60
N LEU A 46 2.97 -7.08 19.62
CA LEU A 46 2.18 -6.98 20.85
C LEU A 46 0.78 -6.44 20.56
N GLU A 47 0.66 -5.32 19.83
CA GLU A 47 -0.64 -4.75 19.47
C GLU A 47 -1.44 -5.70 18.57
N ASN A 48 -0.80 -6.33 17.57
CA ASN A 48 -1.45 -7.29 16.69
C ASN A 48 -2.02 -8.48 17.47
N ASN A 49 -1.26 -9.03 18.43
CA ASN A 49 -1.73 -10.15 19.23
C ASN A 49 -2.87 -9.74 20.16
N ALA A 50 -2.78 -8.56 20.79
CA ALA A 50 -3.84 -8.04 21.65
C ALA A 50 -5.15 -7.85 20.87
N ILE A 51 -5.10 -7.18 19.72
CA ILE A 51 -6.28 -6.98 18.86
C ILE A 51 -6.84 -8.31 18.35
N ASN A 52 -5.99 -9.26 17.94
CA ASN A 52 -6.50 -10.56 17.49
C ASN A 52 -7.17 -11.35 18.61
N GLU A 53 -6.74 -11.21 19.86
CA GLU A 53 -7.42 -11.83 21.00
C GLU A 53 -8.76 -11.15 21.26
N GLU A 54 -8.82 -9.82 21.25
CA GLU A 54 -10.07 -9.05 21.36
C GLU A 54 -11.07 -9.42 20.24
N ILE A 55 -10.59 -9.65 19.02
CA ILE A 55 -11.43 -10.09 17.89
C ILE A 55 -11.97 -11.51 18.10
N ARG A 56 -11.18 -12.43 18.67
CA ARG A 56 -11.64 -13.80 18.96
C ARG A 56 -12.70 -13.85 20.04
N GLU A 57 -12.62 -12.96 21.01
CA GLU A 57 -13.59 -12.83 22.10
C GLU A 57 -14.79 -11.95 21.73
N LEU A 58 -14.81 -11.39 20.52
CA LEU A 58 -15.84 -10.47 20.08
C LEU A 58 -17.20 -11.17 19.95
N ILE A 59 -18.16 -10.71 20.74
CA ILE A 59 -19.55 -11.16 20.66
C ILE A 59 -20.36 -10.33 19.65
N PRO A 60 -21.45 -10.88 19.12
CA PRO A 60 -22.36 -10.12 18.26
C PRO A 60 -22.95 -8.90 18.97
N THR A 61 -23.24 -7.84 18.20
CA THR A 61 -23.98 -6.69 18.73
C THR A 61 -25.48 -6.99 18.68
N ILE A 62 -26.14 -6.87 19.83
CA ILE A 62 -27.59 -7.09 19.96
C ILE A 62 -28.32 -5.74 19.98
N ILE A 63 -29.22 -5.53 19.01
CA ILE A 63 -30.07 -4.33 18.92
C ILE A 63 -31.53 -4.78 18.83
N GLY A 64 -32.24 -4.74 19.96
CA GLY A 64 -33.59 -5.30 20.03
C GLY A 64 -33.58 -6.80 19.74
N ASN A 65 -34.23 -7.22 18.66
CA ASN A 65 -34.27 -8.61 18.21
C ASN A 65 -33.24 -8.92 17.11
N LEU A 66 -32.37 -7.96 16.76
CA LEU A 66 -31.34 -8.13 15.74
C LEU A 66 -30.02 -8.54 16.40
N GLU A 67 -29.40 -9.56 15.83
CA GLU A 67 -28.06 -10.03 16.20
C GLU A 67 -27.12 -9.75 15.02
N ILE A 68 -26.09 -8.94 15.25
CA ILE A 68 -25.15 -8.49 14.22
C ILE A 68 -23.78 -9.10 14.52
N HIS A 69 -23.35 -10.03 13.66
CA HIS A 69 -22.00 -10.60 13.71
C HIS A 69 -21.00 -9.72 12.98
N HIS A 70 -19.75 -9.68 13.46
CA HIS A 70 -18.70 -8.82 12.95
C HIS A 70 -17.57 -9.63 12.32
N ASN A 71 -17.28 -9.37 11.05
CA ASN A 71 -16.13 -9.93 10.35
C ASN A 71 -15.09 -8.83 10.14
N LEU A 72 -13.91 -8.98 10.75
CA LEU A 72 -12.86 -7.98 10.76
C LEU A 72 -11.66 -8.45 9.93
N TYR A 73 -11.12 -7.55 9.10
CA TYR A 73 -10.02 -7.84 8.20
C TYR A 73 -8.88 -6.83 8.39
N MET A 74 -7.67 -7.32 8.66
CA MET A 74 -6.49 -6.49 8.90
C MET A 74 -5.80 -6.08 7.60
N THR A 75 -6.51 -5.33 6.74
CA THR A 75 -6.00 -4.91 5.42
C THR A 75 -5.40 -3.50 5.41
N MET A 76 -5.77 -2.65 6.36
CA MET A 76 -5.29 -1.27 6.49
C MET A 76 -3.88 -1.21 7.12
N ILE A 77 -2.93 -1.93 6.54
CA ILE A 77 -1.55 -1.98 7.02
C ILE A 77 -0.56 -1.74 5.88
N ASP A 78 0.56 -1.11 6.21
CA ASP A 78 1.65 -0.93 5.25
C ASP A 78 2.48 -2.22 5.08
N GLY A 79 3.37 -2.22 4.09
CA GLY A 79 4.24 -3.36 3.81
C GLY A 79 5.23 -3.67 4.95
N LYS A 80 5.59 -2.70 5.79
CA LYS A 80 6.51 -2.89 6.92
C LYS A 80 5.83 -3.67 8.03
N VAL A 81 4.63 -3.26 8.43
CA VAL A 81 3.78 -3.95 9.40
C VAL A 81 3.48 -5.37 8.90
N ALA A 82 3.09 -5.51 7.63
CA ALA A 82 2.87 -6.84 7.03
C ALA A 82 4.12 -7.73 7.08
N THR A 83 5.31 -7.18 6.85
CA THR A 83 6.58 -7.94 6.96
C THR A 83 6.82 -8.45 8.38
N VAL A 84 6.60 -7.60 9.39
CA VAL A 84 6.79 -7.94 10.81
C VAL A 84 5.82 -9.03 11.26
N ILE A 85 4.53 -8.87 10.93
CA ILE A 85 3.48 -9.82 11.36
C ILE A 85 3.65 -11.17 10.65
N SER A 86 4.00 -11.14 9.36
CA SER A 86 4.24 -12.36 8.58
C SER A 86 5.55 -13.10 8.92
N ASN A 87 6.33 -12.59 9.89
CA ASN A 87 7.66 -13.08 10.24
C ASN A 87 8.56 -13.30 9.01
N THR A 88 8.43 -12.42 8.01
CA THR A 88 9.26 -12.48 6.80
C THR A 88 10.64 -11.92 7.12
N SER A 89 11.70 -12.56 6.61
CA SER A 89 13.09 -12.26 6.97
C SER A 89 13.53 -10.84 6.61
N SER A 90 12.92 -10.22 5.60
CA SER A 90 13.20 -8.86 5.16
C SER A 90 12.04 -8.30 4.34
N ALA A 91 11.87 -6.99 4.33
CA ALA A 91 10.90 -6.29 3.47
C ALA A 91 11.17 -6.49 1.97
N ALA A 92 12.39 -6.89 1.59
CA ALA A 92 12.75 -7.21 0.22
C ALA A 92 12.27 -8.60 -0.23
N VAL A 93 11.91 -9.49 0.69
CA VAL A 93 11.40 -10.84 0.39
C VAL A 93 9.88 -10.77 0.25
N CYS A 94 9.31 -11.50 -0.72
CA CYS A 94 7.86 -11.57 -0.85
C CYS A 94 7.27 -12.32 0.35
N ASN A 95 6.30 -11.71 1.04
CA ASN A 95 5.65 -12.36 2.17
C ASN A 95 4.60 -13.42 1.76
N ILE A 96 4.37 -13.70 0.47
CA ILE A 96 3.43 -14.74 0.03
C ILE A 96 4.17 -16.00 -0.39
N CYS A 97 5.11 -15.88 -1.33
CA CYS A 97 5.88 -17.02 -1.87
C CYS A 97 7.27 -17.19 -1.25
N LEU A 98 7.68 -16.28 -0.35
CA LEU A 98 8.99 -16.25 0.31
C LEU A 98 10.18 -16.16 -0.67
N THR A 99 9.94 -15.68 -1.88
CA THR A 99 10.97 -15.54 -2.91
C THR A 99 11.87 -14.34 -2.58
N PRO A 100 13.20 -14.51 -2.55
CA PRO A 100 14.14 -13.39 -2.39
C PRO A 100 14.28 -12.61 -3.70
N PRO A 101 14.71 -11.33 -3.67
CA PRO A 101 14.84 -10.48 -4.85
C PRO A 101 15.55 -11.15 -6.04
N SER A 102 16.67 -11.83 -5.78
CA SER A 102 17.48 -12.50 -6.81
C SER A 102 16.76 -13.60 -7.60
N LYS A 103 15.58 -14.03 -7.14
CA LYS A 103 14.73 -15.04 -7.79
C LYS A 103 13.36 -14.50 -8.21
N MET A 104 13.04 -13.24 -7.93
CA MET A 104 11.72 -12.67 -8.25
C MET A 104 11.45 -12.53 -9.75
N ASN A 105 12.51 -12.38 -10.56
CA ASN A 105 12.40 -12.30 -12.02
C ASN A 105 12.33 -13.70 -12.69
N ASP A 106 12.52 -14.78 -11.94
CA ASP A 106 12.39 -16.16 -12.44
C ASP A 106 10.93 -16.61 -12.32
N LEU A 107 10.12 -16.28 -13.34
CA LEU A 107 8.66 -16.48 -13.30
C LEU A 107 8.28 -17.96 -13.21
N ASP A 108 9.05 -18.85 -13.83
CA ASP A 108 8.85 -20.30 -13.75
C ASP A 108 9.12 -20.83 -12.34
N PHE A 109 10.21 -20.36 -11.70
CA PHE A 109 10.50 -20.69 -10.32
C PHE A 109 9.39 -20.19 -9.39
N VAL A 110 9.00 -18.93 -9.53
CA VAL A 110 7.98 -18.27 -8.71
C VAL A 110 6.63 -18.98 -8.81
N SER A 111 6.19 -19.34 -10.01
CA SER A 111 4.91 -20.02 -10.25
C SER A 111 4.77 -21.36 -9.53
N LYS A 112 5.91 -22.02 -9.24
CA LYS A 112 5.97 -23.33 -8.58
C LYS A 112 6.16 -23.22 -7.06
N ARG A 113 6.28 -22.01 -6.52
CA ARG A 113 6.50 -21.81 -5.08
C ARG A 113 5.24 -22.14 -4.28
N PRO A 114 5.38 -22.76 -3.10
CA PRO A 114 4.26 -22.86 -2.17
C PRO A 114 3.85 -21.46 -1.71
N LEU A 115 2.54 -21.24 -1.62
CA LEU A 115 1.95 -19.95 -1.26
C LEU A 115 1.46 -19.97 0.19
N ARG A 116 1.79 -18.92 0.93
CA ARG A 116 1.20 -18.63 2.24
C ARG A 116 -0.13 -17.92 2.06
N VAL A 117 -1.19 -18.69 1.82
CA VAL A 117 -2.55 -18.16 1.53
C VAL A 117 -3.12 -17.36 2.70
N ASP A 118 -2.71 -17.70 3.93
CA ASP A 118 -3.02 -16.93 5.14
C ASP A 118 -2.53 -15.48 5.06
N MET A 119 -1.55 -15.16 4.22
CA MET A 119 -1.04 -13.80 4.02
C MET A 119 -1.95 -12.93 3.15
N TYR A 120 -2.93 -13.52 2.46
CA TYR A 120 -3.92 -12.75 1.70
C TYR A 120 -4.80 -11.88 2.62
N GLN A 121 -4.92 -12.24 3.89
CA GLN A 121 -5.68 -11.49 4.91
C GLN A 121 -5.20 -10.04 5.10
N TYR A 122 -3.97 -9.74 4.66
CA TYR A 122 -3.36 -8.41 4.75
C TYR A 122 -3.62 -7.55 3.52
N GLY A 123 -4.42 -8.03 2.57
CA GLY A 123 -4.86 -7.29 1.40
C GLY A 123 -3.74 -6.77 0.51
N LEU A 124 -4.09 -5.74 -0.27
CA LEU A 124 -3.20 -5.00 -1.15
C LEU A 124 -3.24 -3.53 -0.76
N SER A 125 -2.08 -3.01 -0.35
CA SER A 125 -1.89 -1.63 0.09
C SER A 125 -1.89 -0.69 -1.13
N SER A 126 -3.09 -0.32 -1.59
CA SER A 126 -3.30 0.31 -2.90
C SER A 126 -2.64 1.68 -3.02
N LEU A 127 -2.64 2.48 -1.95
CA LEU A 127 -1.95 3.78 -1.88
C LEU A 127 -0.45 3.62 -2.10
N HIS A 128 0.18 2.72 -1.33
CA HIS A 128 1.60 2.50 -1.47
C HIS A 128 1.98 1.84 -2.79
N MET A 129 1.09 1.09 -3.45
CA MET A 129 1.42 0.49 -4.74
C MET A 129 1.77 1.54 -5.80
N TRP A 130 1.08 2.69 -5.82
CA TRP A 130 1.45 3.81 -6.70
C TRP A 130 2.88 4.27 -6.45
N ILE A 131 3.21 4.52 -5.17
CA ILE A 131 4.53 4.99 -4.76
C ILE A 131 5.62 3.96 -5.10
N ARG A 132 5.40 2.67 -4.76
CA ARG A 132 6.38 1.61 -4.99
C ARG A 132 6.63 1.31 -6.46
N CYS A 133 5.60 1.41 -7.31
CA CYS A 133 5.78 1.24 -8.75
C CYS A 133 6.54 2.44 -9.35
N MET A 134 6.23 3.67 -8.95
CA MET A 134 6.97 4.86 -9.37
C MET A 134 8.44 4.76 -8.94
N GLU A 135 8.70 4.44 -7.67
CA GLU A 135 10.07 4.22 -7.16
C GLU A 135 10.80 3.14 -7.95
N CYS A 136 10.15 2.03 -8.29
CA CYS A 136 10.74 0.99 -9.12
C CYS A 136 11.19 1.54 -10.49
N ILE A 137 10.33 2.27 -11.19
CA ILE A 137 10.62 2.84 -12.50
C ILE A 137 11.78 3.85 -12.42
N LEU A 138 11.76 4.74 -11.43
CA LEU A 138 12.84 5.70 -11.20
C LEU A 138 14.17 5.00 -10.92
N LEU A 139 14.17 3.95 -10.11
CA LEU A 139 15.40 3.21 -9.79
C LEU A 139 15.94 2.45 -11.00
N ILE A 140 15.08 1.93 -11.88
CA ILE A 140 15.53 1.36 -13.16
C ILE A 140 16.13 2.48 -14.01
N SER A 141 15.46 3.62 -14.15
CA SER A 141 15.93 4.78 -14.91
C SER A 141 17.33 5.22 -14.47
N TYR A 142 17.54 5.38 -13.16
CA TYR A 142 18.84 5.80 -12.62
C TYR A 142 19.96 4.78 -12.84
N ASN A 143 19.60 3.51 -13.03
CA ASN A 143 20.54 2.42 -13.21
C ASN A 143 20.77 2.06 -14.70
N MET A 144 20.14 2.76 -15.64
CA MET A 144 20.17 2.44 -17.07
C MET A 144 21.59 2.41 -17.67
N ASP A 145 22.51 3.22 -17.15
CA ASP A 145 23.88 3.35 -17.67
C ASP A 145 24.77 2.14 -17.35
N PHE A 146 24.50 1.47 -16.23
CA PHE A 146 25.32 0.33 -15.76
C PHE A 146 24.55 -0.99 -15.67
N LYS A 147 23.22 -0.96 -15.76
CA LYS A 147 22.32 -2.12 -15.85
C LYS A 147 22.59 -3.19 -14.79
N LYS A 148 22.61 -2.79 -13.52
CA LYS A 148 22.68 -3.70 -12.36
C LYS A 148 21.62 -3.31 -11.33
N TRP A 149 21.17 -4.29 -10.56
CA TRP A 149 20.21 -4.06 -9.48
C TRP A 149 20.75 -3.11 -8.38
N THR A 150 22.03 -3.24 -8.01
CA THR A 150 22.66 -2.40 -6.99
C THR A 150 23.80 -1.58 -7.57
N ALA A 151 23.79 -0.26 -7.30
CA ALA A 151 24.92 0.62 -7.59
C ALA A 151 26.04 0.40 -6.55
N ARG A 152 27.24 0.03 -7.00
CA ARG A 152 28.44 -0.11 -6.16
C ARG A 152 29.60 0.71 -6.74
N ASN A 153 30.45 1.25 -5.87
CA ASN A 153 31.65 1.99 -6.26
C ASN A 153 31.35 3.09 -7.29
N SER A 154 31.96 3.04 -8.48
CA SER A 154 31.76 3.99 -9.58
C SER A 154 30.31 4.09 -10.05
N ASP A 155 29.52 3.02 -9.94
CA ASP A 155 28.11 3.02 -10.35
C ASP A 155 27.28 4.02 -9.53
N LYS A 156 27.71 4.36 -8.30
CA LYS A 156 27.04 5.37 -7.47
C LYS A 156 27.10 6.77 -8.12
N LEU A 157 28.26 7.13 -8.67
CA LEU A 157 28.44 8.42 -9.33
C LEU A 157 27.56 8.51 -10.59
N LEU A 158 27.54 7.45 -11.39
CA LEU A 158 26.67 7.37 -12.58
C LEU A 158 25.18 7.50 -12.19
N ARG A 159 24.78 6.78 -11.14
CA ARG A 159 23.41 6.84 -10.62
C ARG A 159 23.03 8.24 -10.15
N ASP A 160 23.90 8.92 -9.41
CA ASP A 160 23.63 10.26 -8.89
C ASP A 160 23.52 11.30 -10.00
N VAL A 161 24.36 11.20 -11.05
CA VAL A 161 24.26 12.04 -12.25
C VAL A 161 22.91 11.81 -12.94
N LYS A 162 22.56 10.55 -13.25
CA LYS A 162 21.30 10.23 -13.93
C LYS A 162 20.08 10.62 -13.10
N LYS A 163 20.14 10.43 -11.78
CA LYS A 163 19.11 10.87 -10.83
C LYS A 163 18.91 12.38 -10.90
N ASN A 164 19.98 13.18 -10.77
CA ASN A 164 19.87 14.64 -10.80
C ASN A 164 19.30 15.15 -12.13
N MET A 165 19.74 14.59 -13.26
CA MET A 165 19.19 14.94 -14.58
C MET A 165 17.69 14.65 -14.66
N THR A 166 17.28 13.45 -14.26
CA THR A 166 15.86 13.03 -14.26
C THR A 166 15.02 13.94 -13.36
N GLN A 167 15.53 14.29 -12.17
CA GLN A 167 14.84 15.18 -11.23
C GLN A 167 14.63 16.59 -11.77
N GLU A 168 15.66 17.18 -12.39
CA GLU A 168 15.53 18.51 -12.99
C GLU A 168 14.60 18.49 -14.21
N GLU A 169 14.67 17.49 -15.07
CA GLU A 169 13.74 17.37 -16.21
C GLU A 169 12.27 17.25 -15.76
N PHE A 170 11.97 16.45 -14.74
CA PHE A 170 10.62 16.41 -14.16
C PHE A 170 10.19 17.76 -13.59
N ARG A 171 11.09 18.44 -12.89
CA ARG A 171 10.81 19.76 -12.31
C ARG A 171 10.52 20.80 -13.39
N GLU A 172 11.35 20.86 -14.43
CA GLU A 172 11.23 21.84 -15.52
C GLU A 172 9.98 21.60 -16.37
N ARG A 173 9.70 20.34 -16.71
CA ARG A 173 8.62 20.00 -17.66
C ARG A 173 7.24 19.84 -17.00
N THR A 174 7.19 19.42 -15.74
CA THR A 174 5.92 19.08 -15.05
C THR A 174 5.68 19.84 -13.76
N GLY A 175 6.71 20.53 -13.23
CA GLY A 175 6.69 21.11 -11.89
C GLY A 175 6.72 20.08 -10.75
N LEU A 176 6.91 18.79 -11.04
CA LEU A 176 6.99 17.74 -10.02
C LEU A 176 8.39 17.71 -9.41
N LEU A 177 8.44 17.67 -8.08
CA LEU A 177 9.66 17.38 -7.34
C LEU A 177 9.69 15.87 -7.06
N ILE A 178 10.53 15.12 -7.76
CA ILE A 178 10.61 13.65 -7.62
C ILE A 178 11.83 13.26 -6.79
N ASP A 179 11.68 12.29 -5.88
CA ASP A 179 12.77 11.67 -5.11
C ASP A 179 13.66 12.67 -4.33
N VAL A 180 13.04 13.76 -3.85
CA VAL A 180 13.68 14.79 -3.01
C VAL A 180 13.34 14.54 -1.55
N VAL A 181 14.35 14.53 -0.68
CA VAL A 181 14.14 14.40 0.77
C VAL A 181 13.84 15.78 1.37
N LYS A 182 12.69 15.92 2.03
CA LYS A 182 12.31 17.12 2.80
C LYS A 182 12.59 16.88 4.28
N GLN A 183 13.46 17.70 4.87
CA GLN A 183 13.77 17.61 6.31
C GLN A 183 12.47 17.70 7.13
N GLY A 184 12.20 16.68 7.95
CA GLY A 184 11.03 16.62 8.82
C GLY A 184 9.72 16.16 8.15
N PHE A 185 9.67 15.99 6.82
CA PHE A 185 8.44 15.67 6.08
C PHE A 185 8.52 14.39 5.23
N GLY A 186 9.68 13.71 5.18
CA GLY A 186 9.87 12.48 4.40
C GLY A 186 10.40 12.76 2.99
N THR A 187 10.04 11.92 2.03
CA THR A 187 10.39 12.12 0.61
C THR A 187 9.24 12.79 -0.13
N THR A 188 9.51 13.40 -1.28
CA THR A 188 8.47 13.92 -2.18
C THR A 188 7.74 12.84 -2.97
N ASN A 189 8.12 11.57 -2.80
CA ASN A 189 7.44 10.41 -3.38
C ASN A 189 6.20 10.06 -2.57
N ASP A 190 5.23 10.96 -2.59
CA ASP A 190 3.91 10.73 -2.02
C ASP A 190 2.92 10.23 -3.08
N GLY A 191 1.70 9.90 -2.63
CA GLY A 191 0.66 9.41 -3.52
C GLY A 191 0.25 10.42 -4.60
N ASN A 192 0.41 11.72 -4.38
CA ASN A 192 0.06 12.73 -5.38
C ASN A 192 1.12 12.79 -6.49
N THR A 193 2.40 12.78 -6.12
CA THR A 193 3.50 12.70 -7.07
C THR A 193 3.39 11.43 -7.91
N ALA A 194 3.14 10.27 -7.29
CA ALA A 194 2.99 9.00 -7.99
C ALA A 194 1.80 8.99 -8.96
N ARG A 195 0.62 9.48 -8.55
CA ARG A 195 -0.54 9.56 -9.45
C ARG A 195 -0.28 10.48 -10.64
N ARG A 196 0.37 11.63 -10.43
CA ARG A 196 0.72 12.56 -11.53
C ARG A 196 1.76 11.95 -12.49
N PHE A 197 2.75 11.21 -11.97
CA PHE A 197 3.73 10.49 -12.78
C PHE A 197 3.05 9.52 -13.75
N PHE A 198 2.13 8.68 -13.27
CA PHE A 198 1.45 7.69 -14.12
C PHE A 198 0.31 8.27 -14.97
N MET A 199 -0.23 9.44 -14.61
CA MET A 199 -1.25 10.13 -15.40
C MET A 199 -0.71 10.57 -16.75
N ASP A 200 0.54 11.03 -16.78
CA ASP A 200 1.27 11.39 -18.00
C ASP A 200 2.41 10.38 -18.22
N TYR A 201 2.02 9.13 -18.49
CA TYR A 201 2.97 8.03 -18.65
C TYR A 201 3.87 8.22 -19.88
N GLU A 202 3.42 8.94 -20.92
CA GLU A 202 4.19 9.23 -22.14
C GLU A 202 5.36 10.16 -21.81
N LEU A 203 5.07 11.29 -21.15
CA LEU A 203 6.09 12.22 -20.69
C LEU A 203 7.04 11.58 -19.66
N SER A 204 6.48 10.77 -18.75
CA SER A 204 7.30 10.06 -17.77
C SER A 204 8.23 9.04 -18.42
N ALA A 205 7.79 8.36 -19.48
CA ALA A 205 8.63 7.45 -20.27
C ALA A 205 9.76 8.21 -20.97
N GLU A 206 9.44 9.37 -21.57
CA GLU A 206 10.41 10.23 -22.23
C GLU A 206 11.51 10.69 -21.27
N ILE A 207 11.13 11.27 -20.12
CA ILE A 207 12.08 11.80 -19.12
C ILE A 207 12.92 10.67 -18.50
N THR A 208 12.28 9.54 -18.14
CA THR A 208 13.00 8.44 -17.48
C THR A 208 13.81 7.58 -18.45
N GLY A 209 13.53 7.65 -19.75
CA GLY A 209 14.07 6.74 -20.77
C GLY A 209 13.62 5.29 -20.59
N ILE A 210 12.51 5.06 -19.88
CA ILE A 210 11.89 3.74 -19.68
C ILE A 210 10.85 3.49 -20.76
N ASN A 211 10.62 2.23 -21.10
CA ASN A 211 9.67 1.85 -22.13
C ASN A 211 8.25 2.31 -21.77
N GLU A 212 7.63 3.05 -22.69
CA GLU A 212 6.31 3.64 -22.51
C GLU A 212 5.23 2.59 -22.20
N ASP A 213 5.19 1.48 -22.94
CA ASP A 213 4.20 0.41 -22.70
C ASP A 213 4.34 -0.19 -21.30
N SER A 214 5.57 -0.33 -20.79
CA SER A 214 5.80 -0.76 -19.42
C SER A 214 5.18 0.20 -18.39
N ILE A 215 5.35 1.52 -18.55
CA ILE A 215 4.77 2.50 -17.62
C ILE A 215 3.23 2.53 -17.75
N LYS A 216 2.72 2.50 -18.98
CA LYS A 216 1.29 2.46 -19.28
C LYS A 216 0.61 1.24 -18.65
N ARG A 217 1.22 0.06 -18.73
CA ARG A 217 0.71 -1.17 -18.08
C ARG A 217 0.65 -1.03 -16.57
N PHE A 218 1.69 -0.47 -15.93
CA PHE A 218 1.63 -0.15 -14.50
C PHE A 218 0.50 0.83 -14.18
N ALA A 219 0.32 1.89 -14.98
CA ALA A 219 -0.76 2.85 -14.79
C ALA A 219 -2.14 2.18 -14.83
N ILE A 220 -2.39 1.30 -15.80
CA ILE A 220 -3.65 0.54 -15.94
C ILE A 220 -3.89 -0.37 -14.73
N ILE A 221 -2.87 -1.13 -14.31
CA ILE A 221 -2.95 -2.03 -13.15
C ILE A 221 -3.30 -1.23 -11.88
N LEU A 222 -2.60 -0.11 -11.68
CA LEU A 222 -2.79 0.76 -10.52
C LEU A 222 -4.17 1.43 -10.52
N GLN A 223 -4.66 1.86 -11.68
CA GLN A 223 -6.03 2.36 -11.82
C GLN A 223 -7.06 1.28 -11.48
N ALA A 224 -6.87 0.04 -11.96
CA ALA A 224 -7.79 -1.05 -11.68
C ALA A 224 -7.89 -1.34 -10.16
N VAL A 225 -6.76 -1.46 -9.46
CA VAL A 225 -6.74 -1.74 -8.01
C VAL A 225 -7.23 -0.56 -7.16
N SER A 226 -7.17 0.67 -7.67
CA SER A 226 -7.65 1.86 -6.97
C SER A 226 -9.03 2.35 -7.44
N SER A 227 -9.69 1.65 -8.38
CA SER A 227 -10.93 2.13 -9.03
C SER A 227 -12.15 2.16 -8.11
N GLY A 228 -12.16 1.38 -7.03
CA GLY A 228 -13.38 1.13 -6.25
C GLY A 228 -14.41 0.26 -6.96
N LEU A 229 -14.04 -0.38 -8.09
CA LEU A 229 -14.90 -1.26 -8.86
C LEU A 229 -14.47 -2.72 -8.75
N GLN A 230 -15.39 -3.63 -9.07
CA GLN A 230 -15.07 -5.04 -9.15
C GLN A 230 -14.17 -5.33 -10.35
N ILE A 231 -13.11 -6.10 -10.11
CA ILE A 231 -12.11 -6.42 -11.12
C ILE A 231 -12.41 -7.80 -11.71
N ASN A 232 -12.42 -7.92 -13.03
CA ASN A 232 -12.42 -9.23 -13.67
C ASN A 232 -11.07 -9.91 -13.41
N LEU A 233 -11.07 -10.88 -12.50
CA LEU A 233 -9.84 -11.53 -12.00
C LEU A 233 -9.06 -12.25 -13.10
N SER A 234 -9.74 -12.84 -14.08
CA SER A 234 -9.09 -13.55 -15.19
C SER A 234 -8.31 -12.58 -16.07
N ASN A 235 -8.95 -11.50 -16.50
CA ASN A 235 -8.32 -10.47 -17.33
C ASN A 235 -7.20 -9.76 -16.56
N PHE A 236 -7.42 -9.44 -15.29
CA PHE A 236 -6.42 -8.80 -14.44
C PHE A 236 -5.19 -9.70 -14.22
N ARG A 237 -5.40 -11.00 -13.96
CA ARG A 237 -4.30 -11.96 -13.83
C ARG A 237 -3.46 -12.04 -15.09
N GLU A 238 -4.11 -12.18 -16.25
CA GLU A 238 -3.37 -12.28 -17.51
C GLU A 238 -2.61 -10.98 -17.82
N PHE A 239 -3.25 -9.82 -17.62
CA PHE A 239 -2.61 -8.53 -17.85
C PHE A 239 -1.39 -8.30 -16.93
N CYS A 240 -1.50 -8.67 -15.64
CA CYS A 240 -0.39 -8.62 -14.70
C CYS A 240 0.75 -9.59 -15.07
N LYS A 241 0.41 -10.80 -15.54
CA LYS A 241 1.38 -11.79 -16.01
C LYS A 241 2.13 -11.32 -17.25
N GLU A 242 1.43 -10.82 -18.26
CA GLU A 242 2.05 -10.21 -19.45
C GLU A 242 2.97 -9.06 -19.07
N THR A 243 2.54 -8.22 -18.12
CA THR A 243 3.34 -7.10 -17.62
C THR A 243 4.61 -7.59 -16.91
N ALA A 244 4.53 -8.67 -16.12
CA ALA A 244 5.69 -9.30 -15.50
C ALA A 244 6.67 -9.87 -16.54
N ILE A 245 6.16 -10.52 -17.59
CA ILE A 245 6.98 -11.02 -18.70
C ILE A 245 7.69 -9.87 -19.41
N LEU A 246 6.96 -8.80 -19.76
CA LEU A 246 7.53 -7.61 -20.40
C LEU A 246 8.64 -6.99 -19.52
N TYR A 247 8.37 -6.83 -18.22
CA TYR A 247 9.34 -6.29 -17.27
C TYR A 247 10.63 -7.11 -17.25
N VAL A 248 10.53 -8.44 -17.13
CA VAL A 248 11.71 -9.33 -17.08
C VAL A 248 12.49 -9.30 -18.39
N ASN A 249 11.81 -9.16 -19.53
CA ASN A 249 12.47 -9.07 -20.84
C ASN A 249 13.21 -7.74 -21.02
N LEU A 250 12.62 -6.62 -20.60
CA LEU A 250 13.21 -5.28 -20.76
C LEU A 250 14.31 -5.01 -19.73
N TYR A 251 14.09 -5.44 -18.48
CA TYR A 251 14.93 -5.08 -17.33
C TYR A 251 15.37 -6.30 -16.52
N PRO A 252 15.95 -7.36 -17.15
CA PRO A 252 16.30 -8.61 -16.45
C PRO A 252 17.30 -8.41 -15.31
N TRP A 253 18.12 -7.36 -15.42
CA TRP A 253 19.16 -6.97 -14.49
C TRP A 253 18.67 -6.22 -13.25
N TYR A 254 17.40 -5.81 -13.21
CA TYR A 254 16.80 -5.16 -12.05
C TYR A 254 15.72 -6.06 -11.43
N TYR A 255 16.00 -6.63 -10.26
CA TYR A 255 15.05 -7.47 -9.56
C TYR A 255 13.82 -6.68 -9.10
N MET A 256 12.62 -7.18 -9.40
CA MET A 256 11.37 -6.56 -8.95
C MET A 256 11.38 -6.32 -7.44
N PRO A 257 10.98 -5.14 -6.95
CA PRO A 257 10.72 -4.93 -5.53
C PRO A 257 9.58 -5.85 -5.04
N SER A 258 9.63 -6.26 -3.77
CA SER A 258 8.64 -7.16 -3.15
C SER A 258 7.18 -6.74 -3.37
N SER A 259 6.89 -5.43 -3.30
CA SER A 259 5.56 -4.87 -3.57
C SER A 259 5.12 -5.03 -5.03
N VAL A 260 6.01 -4.74 -5.98
CA VAL A 260 5.74 -4.89 -7.43
C VAL A 260 5.54 -6.37 -7.77
N HIS A 261 6.39 -7.24 -7.22
CA HIS A 261 6.24 -8.69 -7.35
C HIS A 261 4.90 -9.17 -6.76
N LYS A 262 4.55 -8.73 -5.55
CA LYS A 262 3.26 -9.06 -4.92
C LYS A 262 2.09 -8.62 -5.79
N LEU A 263 2.15 -7.43 -6.37
CA LEU A 263 1.12 -6.90 -7.27
C LEU A 263 0.98 -7.76 -8.53
N LEU A 264 2.07 -7.98 -9.27
CA LEU A 264 2.02 -8.64 -10.58
C LEU A 264 1.79 -10.16 -10.48
N ILE A 265 2.33 -10.82 -9.46
CA ILE A 265 2.28 -12.28 -9.34
C ILE A 265 1.10 -12.73 -8.48
N HIS A 266 0.81 -12.01 -7.39
CA HIS A 266 -0.17 -12.44 -6.38
C HIS A 266 -1.38 -11.50 -6.29
N GLY A 267 -1.39 -10.37 -7.00
CA GLY A 267 -2.44 -9.36 -6.88
C GLY A 267 -3.82 -9.90 -7.22
N ALA A 268 -3.93 -10.74 -8.26
CA ALA A 268 -5.19 -11.36 -8.65
C ALA A 268 -5.74 -12.32 -7.58
N ASP A 269 -4.87 -13.12 -6.95
CA ASP A 269 -5.26 -14.03 -5.86
C ASP A 269 -5.76 -13.26 -4.64
N ILE A 270 -5.07 -12.18 -4.28
CA ILE A 270 -5.47 -11.30 -3.18
C ILE A 270 -6.82 -10.64 -3.49
N CYS A 271 -7.03 -10.14 -4.70
CA CYS A 271 -8.31 -9.58 -5.10
C CYS A 271 -9.43 -10.64 -5.04
N GLY A 272 -9.12 -11.89 -5.41
CA GLY A 272 -10.05 -13.02 -5.32
C GLY A 272 -10.48 -13.36 -3.90
N GLN A 273 -9.55 -13.28 -2.93
CA GLN A 273 -9.85 -13.46 -1.50
C GLN A 273 -10.95 -12.51 -1.00
N TYR A 274 -11.03 -11.31 -1.58
CA TYR A 274 -11.98 -10.27 -1.22
C TYR A 274 -13.02 -10.01 -2.31
N SER A 275 -13.31 -10.98 -3.17
CA SER A 275 -14.25 -10.81 -4.31
C SER A 275 -15.64 -10.24 -3.93
N PHE A 276 -16.06 -10.36 -2.66
CA PHE A 276 -17.28 -9.73 -2.17
C PHE A 276 -17.23 -8.19 -2.22
N ILE A 277 -16.07 -7.54 -2.11
CA ILE A 277 -15.91 -6.08 -2.09
C ILE A 277 -14.74 -5.62 -2.99
N PRO A 278 -14.82 -4.45 -3.66
CA PRO A 278 -13.69 -3.90 -4.39
C PRO A 278 -12.44 -3.75 -3.52
N ILE A 279 -11.28 -4.18 -4.03
CA ILE A 279 -10.02 -4.17 -3.28
C ILE A 279 -9.61 -2.76 -2.79
N ALA A 280 -9.96 -1.71 -3.55
CA ALA A 280 -9.71 -0.32 -3.16
C ALA A 280 -10.43 0.07 -1.86
N SER A 281 -11.60 -0.53 -1.57
CA SER A 281 -12.35 -0.28 -0.35
C SER A 281 -11.65 -0.83 0.91
N LEU A 282 -10.66 -1.70 0.74
CA LEU A 282 -9.86 -2.28 1.83
C LEU A 282 -8.56 -1.51 2.08
N SER A 283 -8.36 -0.37 1.42
CA SER A 283 -7.13 0.39 1.47
C SER A 283 -6.91 1.10 2.81
N GLU A 284 -5.63 1.25 3.14
CA GLU A 284 -5.07 2.01 4.25
C GLU A 284 -5.24 3.54 4.16
N GLU A 285 -5.69 4.08 3.01
CA GLU A 285 -5.79 5.55 2.77
C GLU A 285 -6.54 6.29 3.87
N ALA A 286 -7.70 5.77 4.30
CA ALA A 286 -8.50 6.39 5.36
C ALA A 286 -7.72 6.47 6.68
N SER A 287 -7.01 5.39 7.03
CA SER A 287 -6.22 5.32 8.26
C SER A 287 -5.02 6.27 8.22
N GLU A 288 -4.33 6.35 7.08
CA GLU A 288 -3.18 7.24 6.93
C GLU A 288 -3.58 8.71 6.94
N ALA A 289 -4.65 9.07 6.23
CA ALA A 289 -5.17 10.44 6.20
C ALA A 289 -5.62 10.90 7.59
N THR A 290 -6.17 10.00 8.41
CA THR A 290 -6.54 10.25 9.82
C THR A 290 -5.36 10.76 10.66
N ASN A 291 -4.11 10.44 10.31
CA ASN A 291 -2.95 11.00 11.02
C ASN A 291 -2.82 12.52 10.86
N LYS A 292 -3.26 13.08 9.74
CA LYS A 292 -3.30 14.54 9.52
C LYS A 292 -4.35 15.17 10.43
N ASP A 293 -5.53 14.57 10.50
CA ASP A 293 -6.62 15.01 11.37
C ASP A 293 -6.21 14.90 12.83
N PHE A 294 -5.48 13.85 13.21
CA PHE A 294 -4.97 13.67 14.58
C PHE A 294 -4.10 14.84 15.02
N ARG A 295 -3.19 15.29 14.15
CA ARG A 295 -2.29 16.42 14.44
C ARG A 295 -3.10 17.71 14.56
N ASN A 296 -4.06 17.93 13.67
CA ASN A 296 -4.90 19.13 13.66
C ASN A 296 -5.82 19.20 14.88
N LEU A 297 -6.59 18.13 15.15
CA LEU A 297 -7.46 18.01 16.32
C LEU A 297 -6.66 18.17 17.60
N ARG A 298 -5.53 17.46 17.71
CA ARG A 298 -4.66 17.61 18.86
C ARG A 298 -4.17 19.05 18.97
N LEU A 299 -3.76 19.74 17.91
CA LEU A 299 -3.25 21.11 18.03
C LEU A 299 -4.34 22.11 18.43
N ALA A 300 -5.49 22.08 17.75
CA ALA A 300 -6.47 23.17 17.77
C ALA A 300 -7.76 22.87 18.56
N HIS A 301 -8.09 21.60 18.82
CA HIS A 301 -9.40 21.18 19.33
C HIS A 301 -9.35 20.39 20.64
N THR A 302 -8.23 20.46 21.37
CA THR A 302 -8.08 19.79 22.67
C THR A 302 -7.65 20.76 23.75
N ARG A 303 -8.15 20.57 24.98
CA ARG A 303 -7.70 21.35 26.13
C ARG A 303 -6.22 21.09 26.40
N LYS A 304 -5.46 22.17 26.64
CA LYS A 304 -4.02 22.16 26.93
C LYS A 304 -3.69 22.25 28.41
N ILE A 305 -4.55 21.66 29.23
CA ILE A 305 -4.44 21.71 30.70
C ILE A 305 -3.77 20.46 31.30
N GLY A 306 -3.58 19.41 30.51
CA GLY A 306 -2.91 18.18 30.95
C GLY A 306 -2.99 17.09 29.87
N ARG A 307 -2.03 16.16 29.87
CA ARG A 307 -1.94 15.10 28.85
C ARG A 307 -3.17 14.20 28.83
N THR A 308 -3.67 13.80 30.00
CA THR A 308 -4.88 12.96 30.11
C THR A 308 -6.08 13.66 29.51
N GLN A 309 -6.27 14.95 29.82
CA GLN A 309 -7.40 15.72 29.28
C GLN A 309 -7.28 15.94 27.78
N THR A 310 -6.07 16.27 27.29
CA THR A 310 -5.79 16.36 25.85
C THR A 310 -6.13 15.05 25.14
N ASN A 311 -5.75 13.91 25.72
CA ASN A 311 -6.00 12.59 25.12
C ASN A 311 -7.49 12.24 25.12
N LEU A 312 -8.21 12.54 26.22
CA LEU A 312 -9.66 12.33 26.30
C LEU A 312 -10.40 13.15 25.25
N ASP A 313 -10.07 14.45 25.15
CA ASP A 313 -10.65 15.34 24.16
C ASP A 313 -10.35 14.84 22.74
N LEU A 314 -9.14 14.33 22.50
CA LEU A 314 -8.75 13.81 21.19
C LEU A 314 -9.60 12.60 20.79
N ILE A 315 -9.78 11.62 21.68
CA ILE A 315 -10.65 10.45 21.41
C ILE A 315 -12.08 10.90 21.13
N HIS A 316 -12.65 11.78 21.97
CA HIS A 316 -14.03 12.24 21.78
C HIS A 316 -14.22 12.99 20.46
N ASN A 317 -13.28 13.86 20.07
CA ASN A 317 -13.36 14.53 18.77
C ASN A 317 -13.32 13.53 17.61
N PHE A 318 -12.49 12.47 17.69
CA PHE A 318 -12.44 11.44 16.65
C PHE A 318 -13.68 10.54 16.57
N LEU A 319 -14.39 10.38 17.68
CA LEU A 319 -15.66 9.63 17.67
C LEU A 319 -16.78 10.43 17.00
N ILE A 320 -16.66 11.77 16.95
CA ILE A 320 -17.63 12.68 16.32
C ILE A 320 -17.30 12.95 14.84
N SER A 321 -16.01 13.04 14.49
CA SER A 321 -15.53 13.28 13.13
C SER A 321 -15.94 12.20 12.15
#